data_AF-A0A353H0C8-F1
#
_entry.id   AF-A0A353H0C8-F1
#
_cell.length_a   1.000
_cell.length_b   1.000
_cell.length_c   1.000
_cell.angle_alpha   90.00
_cell.angle_beta   90.00
_cell.angle_gamma   90.00
#
_symmetry.space_group_name_H-M   'P 1'
#
loop_
_entity.id
_entity.type
_entity.pdbx_description
1 polymer ?
#
loop_
_entity_poly.entity_id
_entity_poly.type
_entity_poly.pdbx_seq_one_letter_code
_entity_poly.pdbx_strand_id
1 'polypeptide(L)'
;MGTRMRYDIAMKMERDYVCAVCWGRLEASHVDEVTSDLHCVNPDCAGSGFVTKRYAEKRRDEATFEYMEVKKKYGEQLGLTKPISAEQAMKDLGF
;
A
#
# COMPACT_ATOMS: atom_id res chain seq x y z
N MET A 1 4.02 12.53 -12.94
CA MET A 1 5.25 13.17 -13.44
C MET A 1 6.40 12.20 -13.19
N GLY A 2 7.17 11.80 -14.21
CA GLY A 2 8.23 10.80 -14.07
C GLY A 2 9.59 11.40 -13.69
N THR A 3 10.45 10.64 -13.03
CA THR A 3 11.84 11.01 -12.75
C THR A 3 12.76 10.33 -13.76
N ARG A 4 13.52 11.13 -14.53
CA ARG A 4 14.50 10.62 -15.48
C ARG A 4 15.77 10.17 -14.77
N MET A 5 16.25 8.97 -15.10
CA MET A 5 17.49 8.41 -14.56
C MET A 5 18.08 7.38 -15.52
N ARG A 6 19.26 6.85 -15.20
CA ARG A 6 19.86 5.77 -15.98
C ARG A 6 19.03 4.49 -15.86
N TYR A 7 19.04 3.67 -16.91
CA TYR A 7 18.30 2.41 -16.96
C TYR A 7 18.60 1.47 -15.78
N ASP A 8 19.89 1.27 -15.44
CA ASP A 8 20.31 0.41 -14.34
C ASP A 8 19.73 0.85 -12.98
N ILE A 9 19.67 2.18 -12.78
CA ILE A 9 19.08 2.79 -11.59
C ILE A 9 17.56 2.62 -11.62
N ALA A 10 16.91 2.93 -12.75
CA ALA A 10 15.46 2.84 -12.89
C ALA A 10 14.95 1.42 -12.59
N MET A 11 15.61 0.39 -13.13
CA MET A 11 15.27 -1.01 -12.86
C MET A 11 15.41 -1.40 -11.39
N LYS A 12 16.48 -0.92 -10.73
CA LYS A 12 16.66 -1.13 -9.28
C LYS A 12 15.56 -0.44 -8.49
N MET A 13 15.19 0.78 -8.88
CA MET A 13 14.16 1.55 -8.20
C MET A 13 12.76 0.93 -8.37
N GLU A 14 12.40 0.51 -9.59
CA GLU A 14 11.17 -0.23 -9.86
C GLU A 14 11.06 -1.51 -8.99
N ARG A 15 12.17 -2.22 -8.82
CA ARG A 15 12.23 -3.43 -8.01
C ARG A 15 12.10 -3.15 -6.51
N ASP A 16 12.78 -2.15 -5.97
CA ASP A 16 12.96 -1.99 -4.51
C ASP A 16 12.07 -0.90 -3.88
N TYR A 17 11.48 -0.03 -4.70
CA TYR A 17 10.73 1.15 -4.27
C TYR A 17 9.28 1.13 -4.76
N VAL A 18 8.46 1.97 -4.13
CA VAL A 18 7.05 2.21 -4.45
C VAL A 18 6.77 3.70 -4.41
N CYS A 19 5.63 4.13 -4.96
CA CYS A 19 5.19 5.51 -4.89
C CYS A 19 5.07 5.97 -3.42
N ALA A 20 5.63 7.14 -3.10
CA ALA A 20 5.57 7.69 -1.74
C ALA A 20 4.14 8.04 -1.29
N VAL A 21 3.23 8.31 -2.23
CA VAL A 21 1.88 8.78 -1.95
C VAL A 21 0.90 7.62 -1.79
N CYS A 22 0.78 6.77 -2.81
CA CYS A 22 -0.20 5.68 -2.82
C CYS A 22 0.39 4.31 -2.46
N TRP A 23 1.72 4.23 -2.26
CA TRP A 23 2.47 2.97 -2.07
C TRP A 23 2.25 1.94 -3.19
N GLY A 24 1.80 2.42 -4.35
CA GLY A 24 1.61 1.64 -5.57
C GLY A 24 2.93 1.38 -6.29
N ARG A 25 2.88 0.45 -7.24
CA ARG A 25 4.04 0.06 -8.05
C ARG A 25 4.57 1.26 -8.87
N LEU A 26 5.88 1.25 -9.09
CA LEU A 26 6.56 2.11 -10.05
C LEU A 26 6.80 1.34 -11.35
N GLU A 27 6.95 2.05 -12.46
CA GLU A 27 7.30 1.49 -13.76
C GLU A 27 8.38 2.37 -14.40
N ALA A 28 9.43 1.72 -14.92
CA ALA A 28 10.46 2.37 -15.70
C ALA A 28 10.11 2.28 -17.20
N SER A 29 9.89 3.42 -17.84
CA SER A 29 9.71 3.49 -19.29
C SER A 29 11.01 3.92 -19.97
N HIS A 30 11.44 3.18 -20.99
CA HIS A 30 12.60 3.58 -21.80
C HIS A 30 12.33 4.90 -22.51
N VAL A 31 13.32 5.80 -22.44
CA VAL A 31 13.32 7.07 -23.18
C VAL A 31 14.32 6.99 -24.32
N ASP A 32 15.52 6.53 -24.03
CA ASP A 32 16.63 6.34 -24.98
C ASP A 32 17.46 5.11 -24.57
N GLU A 33 18.62 4.92 -25.23
CA GLU A 33 19.50 3.76 -25.01
C GLU A 33 20.09 3.66 -23.59
N VAL A 34 20.14 4.76 -22.84
CA VAL A 34 20.80 4.84 -21.53
C VAL A 34 19.91 5.36 -20.41
N THR A 35 18.78 6.00 -20.74
CA THR A 35 17.86 6.62 -19.77
C THR A 35 16.46 6.04 -19.79
N SER A 36 15.82 6.11 -18.62
CA SER A 36 14.44 5.71 -18.40
C SER A 36 13.74 6.69 -17.46
N ASP A 37 12.44 6.85 -17.67
CA ASP A 37 11.57 7.65 -16.82
C ASP A 37 10.83 6.72 -15.86
N LEU A 38 11.11 6.87 -14.56
CA LEU A 38 10.44 6.12 -13.50
C LEU A 38 9.21 6.88 -13.01
N HIS A 39 8.05 6.25 -12.99
CA HIS A 39 6.81 6.90 -12.57
C HIS A 39 5.87 5.92 -11.84
N CYS A 40 4.85 6.45 -11.17
CA CYS A 40 3.81 5.62 -10.54
C CYS A 40 2.82 5.12 -11.59
N VAL A 41 2.47 3.83 -11.49
CA VAL A 41 1.52 3.17 -12.41
C VAL A 41 0.07 3.60 -12.16
N ASN A 42 -0.24 4.11 -10.96
CA ASN A 42 -1.60 4.52 -10.62
C ASN A 42 -1.95 5.85 -11.33
N PRO A 43 -2.90 5.87 -12.28
CA PRO A 43 -3.24 7.07 -13.05
C PRO A 43 -3.89 8.16 -12.18
N ASP A 44 -4.53 7.78 -11.08
CA ASP A 44 -5.17 8.72 -10.14
C ASP A 44 -4.18 9.27 -9.11
N CYS A 45 -2.91 8.84 -9.17
CA CYS A 45 -1.86 9.31 -8.28
C CYS A 45 -1.02 10.39 -8.94
N ALA A 46 -0.98 11.57 -8.32
CA ALA A 46 -0.10 12.66 -8.77
C ALA A 46 1.39 12.27 -8.82
N GLY A 47 1.81 11.29 -7.98
CA GLY A 47 3.14 10.71 -7.98
C GLY A 47 4.25 11.73 -7.67
N SER A 48 4.46 12.06 -6.39
CA SER A 48 5.40 13.10 -5.95
C SER A 48 6.75 12.57 -5.42
N GLY A 49 7.03 11.28 -5.55
CA GLY A 49 8.27 10.66 -5.07
C GLY A 49 8.14 9.16 -4.83
N PHE A 50 9.19 8.58 -4.24
CA PHE A 50 9.32 7.14 -4.02
C PHE A 50 9.92 6.84 -2.63
N VAL A 51 9.46 5.74 -2.04
CA VAL A 51 9.94 5.18 -0.76
C VAL A 51 10.26 3.70 -0.94
N THR A 52 11.07 3.12 -0.05
CA THR A 52 11.38 1.69 -0.12
C THR A 52 10.12 0.85 0.15
N LYS A 53 10.02 -0.31 -0.49
CA LYS A 53 8.92 -1.28 -0.25
C LYS A 53 8.80 -1.64 1.23
N ARG A 54 9.92 -1.90 1.88
CA ARG A 54 10.00 -2.21 3.32
C ARG A 54 9.40 -1.11 4.20
N TYR A 55 9.62 0.16 3.86
CA TYR A 55 9.01 1.27 4.61
C TYR A 55 7.49 1.26 4.45
N ALA A 56 7.00 1.11 3.22
CA ALA A 56 5.56 1.07 2.95
C ALA A 56 4.87 -0.13 3.62
N GLU A 57 5.50 -1.32 3.60
CA GLU A 57 5.01 -2.51 4.31
C GLU A 57 4.89 -2.26 5.80
N LYS A 58 5.96 -1.76 6.44
CA LYS A 58 5.93 -1.42 7.87
C LYS A 58 4.78 -0.47 8.21
N ARG A 59 4.55 0.55 7.38
CA ARG A 59 3.47 1.52 7.59
C ARG A 59 2.07 0.92 7.41
N ARG A 60 1.91 -0.06 6.50
CA ARG A 60 0.66 -0.83 6.37
C ARG A 60 0.40 -1.70 7.59
N ASP A 61 1.45 -2.33 8.12
CA ASP A 61 1.34 -3.15 9.32
C ASP A 61 0.93 -2.28 10.52
N GLU A 62 1.60 -1.15 10.73
CA GLU A 62 1.24 -0.15 11.76
C GLU A 62 -0.22 0.29 11.63
N ALA A 63 -0.65 0.70 10.43
CA ALA A 63 -2.04 1.10 10.19
C ALA A 63 -3.05 -0.04 10.43
N THR A 64 -2.66 -1.28 10.15
CA THR A 64 -3.51 -2.45 10.40
C THR A 64 -3.66 -2.70 11.90
N PHE A 65 -2.59 -2.59 12.68
CA PHE A 65 -2.64 -2.70 14.14
C PHE A 65 -3.51 -1.58 14.74
N GLU A 66 -3.30 -0.33 14.32
CA GLU A 66 -4.10 0.81 14.75
C GLU A 66 -5.59 0.58 14.43
N TYR A 67 -5.90 0.10 13.22
CA TYR A 67 -7.28 -0.24 12.85
C TYR A 67 -7.87 -1.33 13.74
N MET A 68 -7.12 -2.37 14.07
CA MET A 68 -7.58 -3.44 14.97
C MET A 68 -7.87 -2.92 16.38
N GLU A 69 -7.02 -2.04 16.92
CA GLU A 69 -7.24 -1.41 18.22
C GLU A 69 -8.48 -0.52 18.21
N VAL A 70 -8.63 0.32 17.19
CA VAL A 70 -9.80 1.18 17.01
C VAL A 70 -11.07 0.35 16.84
N LYS A 71 -11.04 -0.72 16.04
CA LYS A 71 -12.17 -1.63 15.86
C LYS A 71 -12.55 -2.32 17.17
N LYS A 72 -11.58 -2.71 18.00
CA LYS A 72 -11.85 -3.31 19.31
C LYS A 72 -12.48 -2.32 20.29
N LYS A 73 -12.02 -1.06 20.29
CA LYS A 73 -12.43 -0.05 21.28
C LYS A 73 -13.69 0.72 20.87
N TYR A 74 -13.86 0.98 19.58
CA TYR A 74 -14.87 1.87 19.02
C TYR A 74 -15.68 1.22 17.88
N GLY A 75 -15.52 -0.09 17.66
CA GLY A 75 -16.11 -0.79 16.51
C GLY A 75 -17.61 -0.64 16.39
N GLU A 76 -18.34 -0.67 17.51
CA GLU A 76 -19.80 -0.51 17.51
C GLU A 76 -20.22 0.91 17.13
N GLN A 77 -19.54 1.92 17.67
CA GLN A 77 -19.82 3.34 17.40
C GLN A 77 -19.48 3.73 15.96
N LEU A 78 -18.45 3.11 15.39
CA LEU A 78 -17.99 3.33 14.02
C LEU A 78 -18.67 2.41 13.00
N GLY A 79 -19.58 1.52 13.43
CA GLY A 79 -20.24 0.55 12.54
C GLY A 79 -19.30 -0.49 11.93
N LEU A 80 -18.11 -0.69 12.52
CA LEU A 80 -17.08 -1.64 12.07
C LEU A 80 -17.29 -3.07 12.61
N THR A 81 -18.13 -3.23 13.63
CA THR A 81 -18.54 -4.53 14.17
C THR A 81 -20.04 -4.73 13.98
N LYS A 82 -20.42 -5.85 13.36
CA LYS A 82 -21.82 -6.29 13.39
C LYS A 82 -22.02 -7.13 14.65
N PRO A 83 -23.01 -6.83 15.50
CA PRO A 83 -23.36 -7.72 16.58
C PRO A 83 -23.79 -9.07 15.99
N ILE A 84 -23.13 -10.14 16.41
CA ILE A 84 -23.48 -11.52 16.08
C ILE A 84 -24.34 -12.06 17.22
N SER A 85 -25.45 -12.73 16.90
CA SER A 85 -26.29 -13.38 17.90
C SER A 85 -25.54 -14.55 18.56
N ALA A 86 -25.92 -14.89 19.80
CA ALA A 86 -25.32 -16.02 20.51
C ALA A 86 -25.45 -17.34 19.75
N GLU A 87 -26.57 -17.55 19.05
CA GLU A 87 -26.77 -18.72 18.17
C GLU A 87 -25.80 -18.75 16.98
N GLN A 88 -25.56 -17.60 16.36
CA GLN A 88 -24.60 -17.51 15.25
C GLN A 88 -23.18 -17.76 15.74
N ALA A 89 -22.82 -17.23 16.92
CA ALA A 89 -21.53 -17.47 17.54
C ALA A 89 -21.31 -18.96 17.91
N MET A 90 -22.34 -19.63 18.42
CA MET A 90 -22.30 -21.07 18.75
C MET A 90 -22.09 -21.91 17.49
N LYS A 91 -22.84 -21.60 16.42
CA LYS A 91 -22.72 -22.28 15.12
C LYS A 91 -21.34 -22.10 14.49
N ASP A 92 -20.76 -20.91 14.58
CA ASP A 92 -19.42 -20.62 14.04
C ASP A 92 -18.31 -21.33 14.82
N LEU A 93 -18.53 -21.65 16.10
CA LEU A 93 -17.62 -22.42 16.95
C LEU A 93 -17.80 -23.95 16.84
N GLY A 94 -18.76 -24.40 16.02
CA GLY A 94 -19.02 -25.83 15.78
C GLY A 94 -19.88 -26.51 16.86
N PHE A 95 -20.67 -25.72 17.60
CA PHE A 95 -21.71 -26.22 18.51
C PHE A 95 -23.10 -26.27 17.85
#